data_AF-A0A1B2HNE0-F1
#
_entry.id   AF-A0A1B2HNE0-F1
#
_cell.length_a   1.000
_cell.length_b   1.000
_cell.length_c   1.000
_cell.angle_alpha   90.00
_cell.angle_beta   90.00
_cell.angle_gamma   90.00
#
_symmetry.space_group_name_H-M   'P 1'
#
loop_
_entity.id
_entity.type
_entity.pdbx_description
1 polymer ?
#
loop_
_entity_poly.entity_id
_entity_poly.type
_entity_poly.pdbx_seq_one_letter_code
_entity_poly.pdbx_strand_id
1 'polypeptide(L)'
;MNAEELRTLLAEGGDLSADQMSAVLATGDVKVISLALRSGLVDEAGIRTIAANTSLRWTLVHVPELPADVVDLLVDSDAVALVAQYRTLPAELAETLSRHPDRRVRRALARNASTPPALLARLSSEDFVSFALAENPATPVEVLVTLAAHESFAVRRVTALRTDLPPALYEQLARDENQVVRAALAGNPALPAAVRARLQP
;
A
#
# COMPACT_ATOMS: atom_id res chain seq x y z
N MET A 1 -20.35 -12.34 -22.23
CA MET A 1 -20.61 -10.93 -22.56
C MET A 1 -19.28 -10.22 -22.77
N ASN A 2 -19.10 -9.48 -23.87
CA ASN A 2 -17.84 -8.81 -24.19
C ASN A 2 -17.79 -7.34 -23.70
N ALA A 3 -16.63 -6.69 -23.81
CA ALA A 3 -16.44 -5.31 -23.34
C ALA A 3 -17.34 -4.28 -24.04
N GLU A 4 -17.75 -4.54 -25.28
CA GLU A 4 -18.59 -3.63 -26.06
C GLU A 4 -20.06 -3.74 -25.64
N GLU A 5 -20.53 -4.97 -25.43
CA GLU A 5 -21.86 -5.24 -24.84
C GLU A 5 -22.01 -4.60 -23.46
N LEU A 6 -20.95 -4.65 -22.62
CA LEU A 6 -20.94 -4.01 -21.31
C LEU A 6 -20.99 -2.48 -21.41
N ARG A 7 -20.33 -1.88 -22.42
CA ARG A 7 -20.37 -0.42 -22.66
C ARG A 7 -21.74 0.04 -23.12
N THR A 8 -22.44 -0.74 -23.93
CA THR A 8 -23.82 -0.44 -24.33
C THR A 8 -24.74 -0.43 -23.12
N LEU A 9 -24.63 -1.41 -22.22
CA LEU A 9 -25.38 -1.43 -20.96
C LEU A 9 -25.08 -0.22 -20.06
N LEU A 10 -23.82 0.22 -20.01
CA LEU A 10 -23.44 1.45 -19.29
C LEU A 10 -24.14 2.70 -19.85
N ALA A 11 -24.38 2.75 -21.16
CA ALA A 11 -25.12 3.85 -21.79
C ALA A 11 -26.62 3.82 -21.46
N GLU A 12 -27.17 2.66 -21.12
CA GLU A 12 -28.58 2.46 -20.77
C GLU A 12 -28.87 2.68 -19.26
N GLY A 13 -27.84 2.72 -18.41
CA GLY A 13 -27.94 3.21 -17.03
C GLY A 13 -28.57 2.26 -16.00
N GLY A 14 -28.54 0.95 -16.23
CA GLY A 14 -29.08 -0.07 -15.31
C GLY A 14 -28.02 -1.00 -14.70
N ASP A 15 -28.37 -1.70 -13.62
CA ASP A 15 -27.55 -2.75 -12.99
C ASP A 15 -27.53 -4.04 -13.82
N LEU A 16 -26.52 -4.90 -13.58
CA LEU A 16 -26.46 -6.22 -14.20
C LEU A 16 -27.48 -7.18 -13.56
N SER A 17 -28.30 -7.84 -14.37
CA SER A 17 -29.09 -8.98 -13.93
C SER A 17 -28.19 -10.15 -13.53
N ALA A 18 -28.72 -11.12 -12.77
CA ALA A 18 -27.97 -12.30 -12.36
C ALA A 18 -27.38 -13.09 -13.54
N ASP A 19 -28.14 -13.20 -14.65
CA ASP A 19 -27.68 -13.86 -15.88
C ASP A 19 -26.57 -13.08 -16.57
N GLN A 20 -26.68 -11.75 -16.60
CA GLN A 20 -25.65 -10.87 -17.15
C GLN A 20 -24.37 -10.91 -16.31
N MET A 21 -24.48 -10.93 -14.98
CA MET A 21 -23.35 -11.09 -14.05
C MET A 21 -22.64 -12.43 -14.29
N SER A 22 -23.40 -13.52 -14.35
CA SER A 22 -22.86 -14.85 -14.68
C SER A 22 -22.12 -14.83 -16.01
N ALA A 23 -22.66 -14.14 -17.02
CA ALA A 23 -22.02 -13.98 -18.33
C ALA A 23 -20.77 -13.08 -18.32
N VAL A 24 -20.63 -12.12 -17.40
CA VAL A 24 -19.37 -11.37 -17.15
C VAL A 24 -18.33 -12.31 -16.57
N LEU A 25 -18.68 -13.01 -15.49
CA LEU A 25 -17.75 -13.87 -14.76
C LEU A 25 -17.27 -15.04 -15.61
N ALA A 26 -18.17 -15.62 -16.42
CA ALA A 26 -17.85 -16.71 -17.34
C ALA A 26 -16.82 -16.33 -18.42
N THR A 27 -16.61 -15.04 -18.68
CA THR A 27 -15.58 -14.60 -19.64
C THR A 27 -14.17 -14.82 -19.13
N GLY A 28 -13.98 -14.80 -17.81
CA GLY A 28 -12.65 -14.74 -17.19
C GLY A 28 -11.82 -13.51 -17.58
N ASP A 29 -12.37 -12.57 -18.34
CA ASP A 29 -11.65 -11.38 -18.78
C ASP A 29 -11.65 -10.34 -17.67
N VAL A 30 -10.50 -10.25 -17.01
CA VAL A 30 -10.18 -9.28 -15.97
C VAL A 30 -10.56 -7.85 -16.36
N LYS A 31 -10.38 -7.44 -17.63
CA LYS A 31 -10.68 -6.07 -18.06
C LYS A 31 -12.17 -5.80 -18.06
N VAL A 32 -12.97 -6.79 -18.49
CA VAL A 32 -14.43 -6.72 -18.49
C VAL A 32 -14.95 -6.69 -17.06
N ILE A 33 -14.45 -7.58 -16.21
CA ILE A 33 -14.83 -7.66 -14.79
C ILE A 33 -14.46 -6.37 -14.06
N SER A 34 -13.24 -5.85 -14.27
CA SER A 34 -12.79 -4.61 -13.64
C SER A 34 -13.58 -3.39 -14.13
N LEU A 35 -14.04 -3.40 -15.38
CA LEU A 35 -14.90 -2.34 -15.92
C LEU A 35 -16.28 -2.38 -15.26
N ALA A 36 -16.87 -3.57 -15.12
CA ALA A 36 -18.16 -3.74 -14.42
C ALA A 36 -18.08 -3.24 -12.97
N LEU A 37 -17.04 -3.66 -12.24
CA LEU A 37 -16.81 -3.26 -10.84
C LEU A 37 -16.66 -1.74 -10.68
N ARG A 38 -15.82 -1.10 -11.50
CA ARG A 38 -15.61 0.36 -11.43
C ARG A 38 -16.84 1.18 -11.81
N SER A 39 -17.77 0.57 -12.53
CA SER A 39 -18.98 1.25 -12.98
C SER A 39 -20.17 1.04 -12.05
N GLY A 40 -19.96 0.40 -10.89
CA GLY A 40 -21.01 0.16 -9.89
C GLY A 40 -22.07 -0.86 -10.31
N LEU A 41 -21.85 -1.57 -11.42
CA LEU A 41 -22.81 -2.51 -12.00
C LEU A 41 -22.88 -3.87 -11.27
N VAL A 42 -21.99 -4.08 -10.31
CA VAL A 42 -21.83 -5.34 -9.58
C VAL A 42 -22.41 -5.16 -8.19
N ASP A 43 -23.47 -5.91 -7.92
CA ASP A 43 -24.09 -5.98 -6.60
C ASP A 43 -23.22 -6.79 -5.60
N GLU A 44 -23.62 -6.81 -4.32
CA GLU A 44 -22.87 -7.56 -3.31
C GLU A 44 -22.78 -9.07 -3.61
N ALA A 45 -23.81 -9.65 -4.24
CA ALA A 45 -23.81 -11.06 -4.61
C ALA A 45 -22.74 -11.36 -5.67
N GLY A 46 -22.60 -10.48 -6.67
CA GLY A 46 -21.52 -10.51 -7.64
C GLY A 46 -20.15 -10.33 -6.99
N ILE A 47 -20.00 -9.39 -6.06
CA ILE A 47 -18.75 -9.19 -5.30
C ILE A 47 -18.35 -10.47 -4.56
N ARG A 48 -19.28 -11.13 -3.85
CA ARG A 48 -19.01 -12.41 -3.17
C ARG A 48 -18.65 -13.53 -4.14
N THR A 49 -19.27 -13.57 -5.31
CA THR A 49 -18.97 -14.57 -6.34
C THR A 49 -17.54 -14.39 -6.89
N ILE A 50 -17.12 -13.14 -7.11
CA ILE A 50 -15.74 -12.82 -7.49
C ILE A 50 -14.78 -13.17 -6.36
N ALA A 51 -15.15 -12.88 -5.11
CA ALA A 51 -14.34 -13.20 -3.94
C ALA A 51 -14.14 -14.71 -3.74
N ALA A 52 -15.13 -15.53 -4.12
CA ALA A 52 -15.00 -16.98 -4.10
C ALA A 52 -14.00 -17.51 -5.15
N ASN A 53 -13.76 -16.75 -6.22
CA ASN A 53 -12.83 -17.12 -7.28
C ASN A 53 -11.42 -16.55 -7.02
N THR A 54 -10.50 -17.40 -6.57
CA THR A 54 -9.12 -17.01 -6.22
C THR A 54 -8.40 -16.24 -7.33
N SER A 55 -8.64 -16.58 -8.61
CA SER A 55 -8.01 -15.89 -9.74
C SER A 55 -8.58 -14.50 -10.03
N LEU A 56 -9.79 -14.20 -9.53
CA LEU A 56 -10.48 -12.93 -9.74
C LEU A 56 -10.54 -12.05 -8.49
N ARG A 57 -10.24 -12.59 -7.29
CA ARG A 57 -10.17 -11.85 -6.01
C ARG A 57 -9.46 -10.51 -6.12
N TRP A 58 -8.33 -10.47 -6.82
CA TRP A 58 -7.54 -9.25 -7.01
C TRP A 58 -8.22 -8.18 -7.87
N THR A 59 -9.36 -8.46 -8.51
CA THR A 59 -10.14 -7.43 -9.23
C THR A 59 -11.01 -6.61 -8.29
N LEU A 60 -11.37 -7.16 -7.12
CA LEU A 60 -12.15 -6.48 -6.08
C LEU A 60 -11.39 -5.32 -5.41
N VAL A 61 -10.11 -5.21 -5.70
CA VAL A 61 -9.19 -4.22 -5.13
C VAL A 61 -9.55 -2.78 -5.48
N HIS A 62 -10.34 -2.61 -6.54
CA HIS A 62 -10.80 -1.32 -7.02
C HIS A 62 -12.21 -0.97 -6.56
N VAL A 63 -12.85 -1.84 -5.78
CA VAL A 63 -14.20 -1.63 -5.26
C VAL A 63 -14.10 -0.89 -3.92
N PRO A 64 -14.65 0.33 -3.83
CA PRO A 64 -14.79 0.99 -2.53
C PRO A 64 -15.79 0.21 -1.66
N GLU A 65 -15.57 0.18 -0.34
CA GLU A 65 -16.52 -0.38 0.64
C GLU A 65 -16.86 -1.87 0.43
N LEU A 66 -15.84 -2.73 0.44
CA LEU A 66 -16.06 -4.18 0.37
C LEU A 66 -16.79 -4.71 1.62
N PRO A 67 -17.71 -5.68 1.48
CA PRO A 67 -18.29 -6.42 2.61
C PRO A 67 -17.20 -7.06 3.48
N ALA A 68 -17.41 -7.08 4.81
CA ALA A 68 -16.42 -7.59 5.77
C ALA A 68 -16.04 -9.06 5.52
N ASP A 69 -17.02 -9.90 5.17
CA ASP A 69 -16.80 -11.31 4.83
C ASP A 69 -15.92 -11.49 3.58
N VAL A 70 -16.04 -10.58 2.62
CA VAL A 70 -15.20 -10.56 1.42
C VAL A 70 -13.78 -10.10 1.75
N VAL A 71 -13.63 -9.13 2.63
CA VAL A 71 -12.33 -8.71 3.15
C VAL A 71 -11.61 -9.90 3.80
N ASP A 72 -12.30 -10.66 4.67
CA ASP A 72 -11.72 -11.85 5.31
C ASP A 72 -11.23 -12.89 4.28
N LEU A 73 -12.01 -13.12 3.22
CA LEU A 73 -11.62 -14.03 2.13
C LEU A 73 -10.39 -13.56 1.34
N LEU A 74 -10.24 -12.24 1.14
CA LEU A 74 -9.08 -11.64 0.46
C LEU A 74 -7.82 -11.70 1.33
N VAL A 75 -8.02 -11.65 2.64
CA VAL A 75 -6.97 -11.65 3.64
C VAL A 75 -6.27 -13.03 3.70
N ASP A 76 -7.01 -14.12 3.54
CA ASP A 76 -6.51 -15.47 3.78
C ASP A 76 -5.60 -16.08 2.70
N SER A 77 -5.73 -15.74 1.40
CA SER A 77 -4.95 -16.43 0.35
C SER A 77 -3.76 -15.64 -0.19
N ASP A 78 -3.81 -14.31 -0.30
CA ASP A 78 -2.77 -13.52 -0.99
C ASP A 78 -2.69 -12.05 -0.53
N ALA A 79 -2.99 -11.77 0.75
CA ALA A 79 -3.02 -10.40 1.31
C ALA A 79 -1.74 -9.59 1.10
N VAL A 80 -0.58 -10.23 0.95
CA VAL A 80 0.69 -9.52 0.70
C VAL A 80 0.72 -8.91 -0.70
N ALA A 81 0.33 -9.69 -1.71
CA ALA A 81 0.27 -9.22 -3.11
C ALA A 81 -0.84 -8.19 -3.27
N LEU A 82 -1.96 -8.41 -2.59
CA LEU A 82 -3.06 -7.47 -2.42
C LEU A 82 -2.51 -6.12 -1.92
N VAL A 83 -1.97 -6.07 -0.70
CA VAL A 83 -1.48 -4.83 -0.10
C VAL A 83 -0.40 -4.16 -0.91
N ALA A 84 0.53 -4.89 -1.53
CA ALA A 84 1.61 -4.28 -2.29
C ALA A 84 1.12 -3.54 -3.56
N GLN A 85 -0.02 -3.95 -4.14
CA GLN A 85 -0.50 -3.43 -5.43
C GLN A 85 -1.59 -2.35 -5.30
N TYR A 86 -2.18 -2.18 -4.11
CA TYR A 86 -3.21 -1.14 -3.92
C TYR A 86 -2.60 0.25 -3.96
N ARG A 87 -3.02 1.04 -4.94
CA ARG A 87 -2.70 2.48 -5.01
C ARG A 87 -3.60 3.34 -4.11
N THR A 88 -4.70 2.77 -3.62
CA THR A 88 -5.63 3.40 -2.68
C THR A 88 -6.17 2.31 -1.77
N LEU A 89 -5.68 2.23 -0.53
CA LEU A 89 -6.18 1.28 0.47
C LEU A 89 -7.37 1.92 1.21
N PRO A 90 -8.56 1.30 1.20
CA PRO A 90 -9.65 1.70 2.09
C PRO A 90 -9.19 1.66 3.56
N ALA A 91 -9.64 2.63 4.36
CA ALA A 91 -9.17 2.79 5.73
C ALA A 91 -9.52 1.57 6.62
N GLU A 92 -10.72 1.02 6.44
CA GLU A 92 -11.23 -0.15 7.15
C GLU A 92 -10.41 -1.39 6.82
N LEU A 93 -10.08 -1.59 5.54
CA LEU A 93 -9.22 -2.69 5.09
C LEU A 93 -7.80 -2.56 5.65
N ALA A 94 -7.23 -1.36 5.62
CA ALA A 94 -5.92 -1.10 6.22
C ALA A 94 -5.93 -1.36 7.75
N GLU A 95 -7.01 -0.98 8.43
CA GLU A 95 -7.22 -1.20 9.86
C GLU A 95 -7.28 -2.70 10.19
N THR A 96 -7.99 -3.50 9.39
CA THR A 96 -8.01 -4.97 9.52
C THR A 96 -6.63 -5.58 9.26
N LEU A 97 -5.99 -5.23 8.15
CA LEU A 97 -4.71 -5.80 7.73
C LEU A 97 -3.55 -5.45 8.66
N SER A 98 -3.61 -4.31 9.34
CA SER A 98 -2.61 -3.94 10.34
C SER A 98 -2.62 -4.83 11.58
N ARG A 99 -3.71 -5.56 11.85
CA ARG A 99 -3.81 -6.55 12.94
C ARG A 99 -3.68 -7.99 12.44
N HIS A 100 -3.45 -8.17 11.14
CA HIS A 100 -3.35 -9.49 10.53
C HIS A 100 -2.26 -10.33 11.19
N PRO A 101 -2.47 -11.62 11.50
CA PRO A 101 -1.48 -12.45 12.20
C PRO A 101 -0.15 -12.60 11.43
N ASP A 102 -0.20 -12.65 10.09
CA ASP A 102 1.00 -12.76 9.26
C ASP A 102 1.80 -11.44 9.20
N ARG A 103 3.03 -11.48 9.71
CA ARG A 103 4.00 -10.37 9.67
C ARG A 103 4.28 -9.87 8.25
N ARG A 104 4.22 -10.74 7.24
CA ARG A 104 4.45 -10.37 5.83
C ARG A 104 3.39 -9.39 5.35
N VAL A 105 2.13 -9.55 5.80
CA VAL A 105 1.02 -8.65 5.47
C VAL A 105 1.22 -7.30 6.15
N ARG A 106 1.50 -7.29 7.46
CA ARG A 106 1.79 -6.05 8.20
C ARG A 106 2.99 -5.28 7.63
N ARG A 107 4.04 -5.99 7.21
CA ARG A 107 5.19 -5.40 6.51
C ARG A 107 4.83 -4.85 5.13
N ALA A 108 3.98 -5.54 4.37
CA ALA A 108 3.48 -5.02 3.10
C ALA A 108 2.69 -3.72 3.32
N LEU A 109 1.88 -3.67 4.38
CA LEU A 109 1.09 -2.49 4.74
C LEU A 109 2.00 -1.33 5.14
N ALA A 110 3.01 -1.58 5.95
CA ALA A 110 4.03 -0.59 6.30
C ALA A 110 4.77 -0.01 5.09
N ARG A 111 4.89 -0.77 3.99
CA ARG A 111 5.56 -0.33 2.76
C ARG A 111 4.63 0.38 1.77
N ASN A 112 3.32 0.25 1.93
CA ASN A 112 2.36 0.87 1.01
C ASN A 112 2.19 2.37 1.31
N ALA A 113 2.45 3.22 0.32
CA ALA A 113 2.35 4.69 0.44
C ALA A 113 0.93 5.22 0.70
N SER A 114 -0.09 4.40 0.49
CA SER A 114 -1.50 4.71 0.75
C SER A 114 -1.93 4.36 2.16
N THR A 115 -1.06 3.73 2.96
CA THR A 115 -1.38 3.36 4.33
C THR A 115 -1.49 4.62 5.19
N PRO A 116 -2.60 4.82 5.92
CA PRO A 116 -2.80 5.95 6.81
C PRO A 116 -1.63 6.17 7.80
N PRO A 117 -1.17 7.42 8.01
CA PRO A 117 -0.07 7.73 8.93
C PRO A 117 -0.25 7.17 10.35
N ALA A 118 -1.48 7.21 10.88
CA ALA A 118 -1.81 6.66 12.21
C ALA A 118 -1.54 5.14 12.30
N LEU A 119 -1.73 4.40 11.20
CA LEU A 119 -1.43 2.98 11.13
C LEU A 119 0.06 2.70 11.06
N LEU A 120 0.80 3.52 10.30
CA LEU A 120 2.26 3.44 10.25
C LEU A 120 2.88 3.72 11.62
N ALA A 121 2.35 4.70 12.36
CA ALA A 121 2.73 4.96 13.75
C ALA A 121 2.50 3.74 14.65
N ARG A 122 1.33 3.09 14.57
CA ARG A 122 1.06 1.86 15.33
C ARG A 122 2.04 0.73 14.99
N LEU A 123 2.25 0.47 13.70
CA LEU A 123 3.15 -0.58 13.20
C LEU A 123 4.61 -0.33 13.59
N SER A 124 5.02 0.92 13.84
CA SER A 124 6.40 1.27 14.24
C SER A 124 6.87 0.64 15.55
N SER A 125 5.95 0.09 16.35
CA SER A 125 6.28 -0.72 17.53
C SER A 125 6.85 -2.11 17.19
N GLU A 126 6.82 -2.52 15.92
CA GLU A 126 7.28 -3.83 15.46
C GLU A 126 8.59 -3.71 14.66
N ASP A 127 9.71 -4.17 15.23
CA ASP A 127 11.05 -3.98 14.63
C ASP A 127 11.20 -4.51 13.18
N PHE A 128 10.44 -5.55 12.81
CA PHE A 128 10.54 -6.13 11.47
C PHE A 128 9.97 -5.23 10.36
N VAL A 129 9.25 -4.15 10.71
CA VAL A 129 8.75 -3.18 9.72
C VAL A 129 9.62 -1.94 9.56
N SER A 130 10.67 -1.75 10.38
CA SER A 130 11.51 -0.53 10.37
C SER A 130 12.05 -0.17 8.97
N PHE A 131 12.49 -1.17 8.18
CA PHE A 131 12.90 -0.94 6.79
C PHE A 131 11.75 -0.47 5.89
N ALA A 132 10.58 -1.11 6.00
CA ALA A 132 9.42 -0.76 5.20
C ALA A 132 8.94 0.67 5.51
N LEU A 133 8.95 1.06 6.79
CA LEU A 133 8.63 2.41 7.23
C LEU A 133 9.66 3.43 6.74
N ALA A 134 10.95 3.10 6.76
CA ALA A 134 12.01 3.97 6.24
C ALA A 134 11.86 4.24 4.73
N GLU A 135 11.34 3.28 3.96
CA GLU A 135 11.08 3.45 2.52
C GLU A 135 9.75 4.17 2.21
N ASN A 136 8.80 4.19 3.14
CA ASN A 136 7.44 4.67 2.88
C ASN A 136 7.31 6.20 2.98
N PRO A 137 6.98 6.94 1.91
CA PRO A 137 6.83 8.40 1.94
C PRO A 137 5.73 8.90 2.90
N ALA A 138 4.74 8.07 3.23
CA ALA A 138 3.66 8.42 4.16
C ALA A 138 4.05 8.24 5.65
N THR A 139 5.25 7.75 5.95
CA THR A 139 5.71 7.54 7.33
C THR A 139 5.72 8.86 8.11
N PRO A 140 5.01 8.93 9.26
CA PRO A 140 4.95 10.13 10.09
C PRO A 140 6.32 10.58 10.58
N VAL A 141 6.48 11.90 10.79
CA VAL A 141 7.75 12.48 11.22
C VAL A 141 8.24 11.94 12.57
N GLU A 142 7.33 11.68 13.50
CA GLU A 142 7.62 11.12 14.81
C GLU A 142 8.22 9.71 14.71
N VAL A 143 7.82 8.93 13.69
CA VAL A 143 8.43 7.63 13.37
C VAL A 143 9.76 7.82 12.65
N LEU A 144 9.88 8.80 11.75
CA LEU A 144 11.16 9.10 11.10
C LEU A 144 12.26 9.50 12.10
N VAL A 145 11.90 10.17 13.20
CA VAL A 145 12.82 10.49 14.30
C VAL A 145 13.39 9.21 14.92
N THR A 146 12.54 8.21 15.19
CA THR A 146 13.00 6.93 15.76
C THR A 146 13.83 6.14 14.75
N LEU A 147 13.45 6.13 13.47
CA LEU A 147 14.19 5.46 12.40
C LEU A 147 15.57 6.10 12.14
N ALA A 148 15.68 7.42 12.25
CA ALA A 148 16.96 8.14 12.13
C ALA A 148 17.91 7.90 13.31
N ALA A 149 17.41 7.38 14.44
CA ALA A 149 18.19 6.99 15.61
C ALA A 149 18.23 5.47 15.83
N HIS A 150 17.74 4.68 14.87
CA HIS A 150 17.59 3.24 15.01
C HIS A 150 18.93 2.54 15.23
N GLU A 151 18.98 1.50 16.07
CA GLU A 151 20.20 0.76 16.41
C GLU A 151 20.93 0.21 15.16
N SER A 152 20.17 -0.33 14.21
CA SER A 152 20.67 -0.79 12.92
C SER A 152 21.04 0.38 12.00
N PHE A 153 22.33 0.54 11.72
CA PHE A 153 22.83 1.51 10.73
C PHE A 153 22.21 1.32 9.34
N ALA A 154 21.74 0.12 9.00
CA ALA A 154 21.13 -0.14 7.71
C ALA A 154 19.73 0.52 7.58
N VAL A 155 18.97 0.60 8.68
CA VAL A 155 17.71 1.37 8.75
C VAL A 155 18.00 2.86 8.67
N ARG A 156 19.00 3.35 9.44
CA ARG A 156 19.43 4.75 9.38
C ARG A 156 19.90 5.16 7.99
N ARG A 157 20.62 4.28 7.30
CA ARG A 157 21.08 4.47 5.91
C ARG A 157 19.91 4.63 4.94
N VAL A 158 18.90 3.77 5.01
CA VAL A 158 17.70 3.88 4.16
C VAL A 158 16.95 5.17 4.45
N THR A 159 16.80 5.52 5.73
CA THR A 159 16.21 6.79 6.16
C THR A 159 16.97 7.98 5.57
N ALA A 160 18.31 7.95 5.59
CA ALA A 160 19.17 9.00 5.02
C ALA A 160 19.05 9.19 3.50
N LEU A 161 18.55 8.20 2.76
CA LEU A 161 18.32 8.30 1.32
C LEU A 161 16.98 8.97 0.96
N ARG A 162 16.11 9.20 1.94
CA ARG A 162 14.82 9.83 1.72
C ARG A 162 14.97 11.29 1.30
N THR A 163 14.14 11.73 0.36
CA THR A 163 14.16 13.09 -0.19
C THR A 163 13.15 14.05 0.45
N ASP A 164 12.41 13.57 1.44
CA ASP A 164 11.29 14.25 2.10
C ASP A 164 11.52 14.44 3.61
N LEU A 165 12.76 14.25 4.10
CA LEU A 165 13.05 14.42 5.52
C LEU A 165 12.96 15.89 5.95
N PRO A 166 12.48 16.17 7.16
CA PRO A 166 12.66 17.47 7.78
C PRO A 166 14.16 17.84 7.91
N PRO A 167 14.53 19.13 7.80
CA PRO A 167 15.92 19.58 7.91
C PRO A 167 16.66 19.09 9.17
N ALA A 168 15.96 19.01 10.30
CA ALA A 168 16.53 18.51 11.56
C ALA A 168 17.01 17.05 11.48
N LEU A 169 16.34 16.20 10.70
CA LEU A 169 16.76 14.81 10.53
C LEU A 169 17.95 14.68 9.58
N TYR A 170 18.03 15.53 8.55
CA TYR A 170 19.26 15.64 7.73
C TYR A 170 20.46 16.07 8.59
N GLU A 171 20.27 17.06 9.49
CA GLU A 171 21.28 17.50 10.45
C GLU A 171 21.73 16.38 11.40
N GLN A 172 20.79 15.59 11.93
CA GLN A 172 21.09 14.45 12.80
C GLN A 172 21.91 13.39 12.05
N LEU A 173 21.44 12.95 10.89
CA LEU A 173 22.08 11.88 10.10
C LEU A 173 23.45 12.31 9.55
N ALA A 174 23.69 13.61 9.38
CA ALA A 174 25.02 14.10 9.01
C ALA A 174 26.07 13.90 10.11
N ARG A 175 25.63 13.76 11.36
CA ARG A 175 26.45 13.48 12.54
C ARG A 175 26.40 12.00 12.94
N ASP A 176 25.81 11.13 12.10
CA ASP A 176 25.75 9.69 12.37
C ASP A 176 27.16 9.13 12.57
N GLU A 177 27.34 8.27 13.56
CA GLU A 177 28.60 7.59 13.86
C GLU A 177 29.10 6.75 12.66
N ASN A 178 28.18 6.20 11.88
CA ASN A 178 28.47 5.26 10.82
C ASN A 178 28.76 5.99 9.50
N GLN A 179 29.97 5.78 8.97
CA GLN A 179 30.41 6.42 7.73
C GLN A 179 29.53 6.06 6.52
N VAL A 180 28.94 4.87 6.48
CA VAL A 180 28.05 4.45 5.38
C VAL A 180 26.76 5.28 5.37
N VAL A 181 26.24 5.64 6.55
CA VAL A 181 25.07 6.53 6.66
C VAL A 181 25.42 7.93 6.17
N ARG A 182 26.54 8.49 6.63
CA ARG A 182 27.03 9.80 6.17
C ARG A 182 27.28 9.84 4.66
N ALA A 183 27.85 8.77 4.08
CA ALA A 183 28.08 8.65 2.65
C ALA A 183 26.78 8.56 1.85
N ALA A 184 25.79 7.78 2.33
CA ALA A 184 24.47 7.72 1.71
C ALA A 184 23.78 9.09 1.72
N LEU A 185 23.87 9.81 2.84
CA LEU A 185 23.34 11.17 2.97
C LEU A 185 24.01 12.14 2.00
N ALA A 186 25.33 12.08 1.83
CA ALA A 186 26.07 12.94 0.91
C ALA A 186 25.63 12.76 -0.56
N GLY A 187 25.23 11.55 -0.94
CA GLY A 187 24.67 11.24 -2.25
C GLY A 187 23.19 11.64 -2.43
N ASN A 188 22.52 12.12 -1.38
CA ASN A 188 21.11 12.46 -1.42
C ASN A 188 20.88 13.81 -2.15
N PRO A 189 20.10 13.85 -3.24
CA PRO A 189 19.87 15.07 -4.01
C PRO A 189 19.11 16.14 -3.23
N ALA A 190 18.28 15.75 -2.26
CA ALA A 190 17.49 16.65 -1.42
C ALA A 190 18.27 17.19 -0.21
N LEU A 191 19.52 16.76 -0.01
CA LEU A 191 20.33 17.22 1.11
C LEU A 191 20.52 18.75 1.06
N PRO A 192 20.12 19.50 2.11
CA PRO A 192 20.31 20.94 2.15
C PRO A 192 21.79 21.33 2.00
N ALA A 193 22.07 22.37 1.20
CA ALA A 193 23.43 22.80 0.90
C ALA A 193 24.27 23.09 2.16
N ALA A 194 23.65 23.65 3.19
CA ALA A 194 24.29 23.92 4.48
C ALA A 194 24.75 22.64 5.20
N VAL A 195 24.00 21.54 5.08
CA VAL A 195 24.37 20.24 5.65
C VAL A 195 25.42 19.56 4.77
N ARG A 196 25.29 19.65 3.44
CA ARG A 196 26.27 19.11 2.48
C ARG A 196 27.68 19.66 2.70
N ALA A 197 27.81 20.95 2.99
CA ALA A 197 29.09 21.60 3.27
C ALA A 197 29.79 21.04 4.53
N ARG A 198 29.03 20.44 5.46
CA ARG A 198 29.56 19.86 6.72
C ARG A 198 29.91 18.38 6.61
N LEU A 199 29.53 17.71 5.50
CA LEU A 199 29.83 16.28 5.25
C LEU A 199 31.16 16.05 4.52
N GLN A 200 31.78 17.12 3.99
CA GLN A 200 33.10 17.04 3.37
C GLN A 200 34.18 16.91 4.45
N PRO A 201 35.24 16.13 4.22
CA PRO A 201 36.30 15.89 5.20
C PRO A 201 37.03 17.17 5.63
#